data_AF-A0A382JI88-F1
#
_entry.id   AF-A0A382JI88-F1
#
_cell.length_a   1.000
_cell.length_b   1.000
_cell.length_c   1.000
_cell.angle_alpha   90.00
_cell.angle_beta   90.00
_cell.angle_gamma   90.00
#
_symmetry.space_group_name_H-M   'P 1'
#
loop_
_entity.id
_entity.type
_entity.pdbx_description
1 polymer ?
#
loop_
_entity_poly.entity_id
_entity_poly.type
_entity_poly.pdbx_seq_one_letter_code
_entity_poly.pdbx_strand_id
1 'polypeptide(L)'
;MKRVGLALVGLGNVGRRFLRLLIERDDMLREKYGLAFSVHCVVDSSGVAVSDDGFDLAHLLEHKGCGLKLRELREFDEGLTLAVALDSVQCEILLEASPVDLNTEN
;
A
#
# COMPACT_ATOMS: atom_id res chain seq x y z
N MET A 1 -6.90 3.67 21.09
CA MET A 1 -6.33 3.95 19.76
C MET A 1 -6.87 2.92 18.78
N LYS A 2 -7.58 3.35 17.73
CA LYS A 2 -8.16 2.48 16.70
C LYS A 2 -7.09 2.20 15.64
N ARG A 3 -6.83 0.92 15.38
CA ARG A 3 -6.02 0.50 14.24
C ARG A 3 -6.91 0.44 13.01
N VAL A 4 -6.41 0.93 11.88
CA VAL A 4 -7.13 0.96 10.61
C VAL A 4 -6.24 0.34 9.53
N GLY A 5 -6.66 -0.82 9.03
CA GLY A 5 -6.03 -1.53 7.93
C GLY A 5 -6.33 -0.85 6.60
N LEU A 6 -5.30 -0.71 5.78
CA LEU A 6 -5.35 -0.08 4.47
C LEU A 6 -4.85 -1.03 3.38
N ALA A 7 -5.59 -1.10 2.29
CA ALA A 7 -5.10 -1.56 1.00
C ALA A 7 -4.82 -0.36 0.08
N LEU A 8 -3.68 -0.38 -0.62
CA LEU A 8 -3.25 0.69 -1.52
C LEU A 8 -3.04 0.16 -2.94
N VAL A 9 -3.91 0.56 -3.85
CA VAL A 9 -3.80 0.24 -5.28
C VAL A 9 -3.12 1.40 -6.00
N GLY A 10 -2.02 1.12 -6.68
CA GLY A 10 -1.22 2.14 -7.35
C GLY A 10 -0.11 2.69 -6.46
N LEU A 11 1.08 2.13 -6.61
CA LEU A 11 2.29 2.55 -5.89
C LEU A 11 3.20 3.49 -6.70
N GLY A 12 2.58 4.33 -7.53
CA GLY A 12 3.22 5.38 -8.32
C GLY A 12 3.51 6.65 -7.50
N ASN A 13 3.45 7.83 -8.14
CA ASN A 13 3.73 9.10 -7.45
C ASN A 13 2.73 9.41 -6.34
N VAL A 14 1.43 9.20 -6.59
CA VAL A 14 0.36 9.48 -5.62
C VAL A 14 0.45 8.52 -4.43
N GLY A 15 0.47 7.20 -4.67
CA GLY A 15 0.58 6.19 -3.62
C GLY A 15 1.81 6.39 -2.73
N ARG A 16 3.00 6.64 -3.32
CA ARG A 16 4.23 6.90 -2.54
C ARG A 16 4.14 8.19 -1.72
N ARG A 17 3.54 9.25 -2.26
CA ARG A 17 3.31 10.49 -1.48
C ARG A 17 2.38 10.24 -0.31
N PHE A 18 1.32 9.45 -0.52
CA PHE A 18 0.39 9.09 0.54
C PHE A 18 1.06 8.28 1.65
N LEU A 19 1.84 7.25 1.31
CA LEU A 19 2.61 6.48 2.29
C LEU A 19 3.55 7.37 3.11
N ARG A 20 4.23 8.32 2.45
CA ARG A 20 5.10 9.28 3.16
C ARG A 20 4.31 10.17 4.11
N LEU A 21 3.12 10.64 3.72
CA LEU A 21 2.25 11.42 4.60
C LEU A 21 1.78 10.60 5.81
N LEU A 22 1.51 9.30 5.65
CA LEU A 22 1.17 8.45 6.80
C LEU A 22 2.31 8.40 7.82
N ILE A 23 3.56 8.28 7.37
CA ILE A 23 4.75 8.31 8.25
C ILE A 23 4.91 9.69 8.89
N GLU A 24 4.93 10.76 8.09
CA GLU A 24 5.17 12.13 8.57
C GLU A 24 4.09 12.63 9.54
N ARG A 25 2.88 12.06 9.47
CA ARG A 25 1.71 12.48 10.25
C ARG A 25 1.28 11.45 11.29
N ASP A 26 2.03 10.38 11.51
CA ASP A 26 1.65 9.28 12.41
C ASP A 26 1.36 9.81 13.83
N ASP A 27 2.26 10.59 14.42
CA ASP A 27 2.06 11.18 15.76
C ASP A 27 0.79 12.03 15.83
N MET A 28 0.58 12.89 14.82
CA MET A 28 -0.60 13.74 14.76
C MET A 28 -1.89 12.90 14.63
N LEU A 29 -1.88 11.85 13.81
CA LEU A 29 -3.01 10.94 13.63
C LEU A 29 -3.34 10.17 14.92
N ARG A 30 -2.31 9.76 15.66
CA ARG A 30 -2.45 9.06 16.94
C ARG A 30 -2.97 9.98 18.03
N GLU A 31 -2.34 11.14 18.22
CA GLU A 31 -2.62 12.05 19.32
C GLU A 31 -3.95 12.78 19.13
N LYS A 32 -4.20 13.29 17.92
CA LYS A 32 -5.38 14.13 17.65
C LYS A 32 -6.63 13.33 17.32
N TYR A 33 -6.47 12.21 16.60
CA TYR A 33 -7.61 11.43 16.10
C TYR A 33 -7.70 10.02 16.69
N GLY A 34 -6.71 9.60 17.49
CA GLY A 34 -6.70 8.26 18.08
C GLY A 34 -6.58 7.15 17.03
N LEU A 35 -6.00 7.44 15.85
CA LEU A 35 -5.89 6.52 14.72
C LEU A 35 -4.44 6.07 14.52
N ALA A 36 -4.26 4.79 14.21
CA ALA A 36 -2.99 4.24 13.74
C ALA A 36 -3.26 3.42 12.46
N PHE A 37 -2.67 3.84 11.34
CA PHE A 37 -2.84 3.14 10.07
C PHE A 37 -1.81 2.00 9.93
N SER A 38 -2.22 0.92 9.28
CA SER A 38 -1.33 -0.18 8.90
C SER A 38 -1.68 -0.61 7.49
N VAL A 39 -0.70 -0.67 6.60
CA VAL A 39 -0.90 -1.04 5.20
C VAL A 39 -0.67 -2.53 5.08
N HIS A 40 -1.67 -3.29 4.62
CA HIS A 40 -1.61 -4.76 4.55
C HIS A 40 -1.60 -5.31 3.13
N CYS A 41 -2.10 -4.55 2.16
CA CYS A 41 -2.13 -4.94 0.76
C CYS A 41 -1.65 -3.78 -0.10
N VAL A 42 -0.71 -4.03 -1.01
CA VAL A 42 -0.24 -3.04 -1.98
C VAL A 42 -0.24 -3.62 -3.38
N VAL A 43 -0.62 -2.79 -4.36
CA VAL A 43 -0.71 -3.19 -5.77
C VAL A 43 0.03 -2.19 -6.65
N ASP A 44 0.81 -2.69 -7.59
CA ASP A 44 1.38 -1.92 -8.70
C ASP A 44 1.27 -2.70 -10.01
N SER A 45 1.88 -2.18 -11.09
CA SER A 45 1.87 -2.82 -12.41
C SER A 45 2.44 -4.24 -12.44
N SER A 46 3.15 -4.68 -11.40
CA SER A 46 3.73 -6.02 -11.30
C SER A 46 2.83 -7.03 -10.60
N GLY A 47 1.76 -6.59 -9.93
CA GLY A 47 0.82 -7.48 -9.22
C GLY A 47 0.59 -7.03 -7.78
N VAL A 48 0.28 -8.00 -6.92
CA VAL A 48 -0.17 -7.81 -5.54
C VAL A 48 0.88 -8.30 -4.54
N ALA A 49 1.11 -7.55 -3.48
CA ALA A 49 1.88 -7.99 -2.32
C ALA A 49 1.05 -7.80 -1.04
N VAL A 50 1.13 -8.77 -0.13
CA VAL A 50 0.31 -8.82 1.10
C VAL A 50 1.19 -9.10 2.32
N SER A 51 0.92 -8.38 3.40
CA SER A 51 1.55 -8.59 4.71
C SER A 51 0.48 -8.69 5.80
N ASP A 52 0.41 -9.84 6.48
CA ASP A 52 -0.52 -10.06 7.61
C ASP A 52 -0.19 -9.12 8.78
N ASP A 53 1.09 -8.87 9.03
CA ASP A 53 1.58 -7.98 10.09
C ASP A 53 1.60 -6.50 9.68
N GLY A 54 1.33 -6.23 8.40
CA GLY A 54 1.46 -4.92 7.77
C GLY A 54 2.86 -4.65 7.23
N PHE A 55 2.97 -3.71 6.29
CA PHE A 55 4.23 -3.33 5.67
C PHE A 55 5.00 -2.31 6.51
N ASP A 56 6.34 -2.43 6.51
CA ASP A 56 7.21 -1.31 6.85
C ASP A 56 7.13 -0.28 5.71
N LEU A 57 6.51 0.87 6.00
CA LEU A 57 6.26 1.90 5.00
C LEU A 57 7.54 2.59 4.53
N ALA A 58 8.56 2.70 5.40
CA ALA A 58 9.83 3.31 5.03
C ALA A 58 10.59 2.40 4.07
N HIS A 59 10.65 1.10 4.38
CA HIS A 59 11.25 0.10 3.49
C HIS A 59 10.52 0.03 2.14
N LEU A 60 9.18 0.04 2.15
CA LEU A 60 8.40 0.01 0.91
C LEU A 60 8.64 1.27 0.04
N LEU A 61 8.77 2.44 0.66
CA LEU A 61 9.11 3.68 -0.04
C LEU A 61 10.52 3.66 -0.61
N GLU A 62 11.50 3.15 0.14
CA GLU A 62 12.88 2.97 -0.31
C GLU A 62 12.95 2.01 -1.51
N HIS A 63 12.33 0.84 -1.39
CA HIS A 63 12.24 -0.17 -2.45
C HIS A 63 11.72 0.42 -3.76
N LYS A 64 10.59 1.14 -3.69
CA LYS A 64 10.02 1.83 -4.86
C LYS A 64 10.82 3.05 -5.29
N GLY A 65 11.59 3.67 -4.39
CA GLY A 65 12.51 4.76 -4.68
C GLY A 65 13.70 4.31 -5.54
N CYS A 66 14.19 3.09 -5.29
CA CYS A 66 15.22 2.42 -6.09
C CYS A 66 14.73 1.91 -7.46
N GLY A 67 13.45 2.10 -7.79
CA GLY A 67 12.86 1.64 -9.06
C GLY A 67 12.47 0.17 -9.07
N LEU A 68 12.56 -0.53 -7.94
CA LEU A 68 12.18 -1.93 -7.81
C LEU A 68 10.65 -2.10 -7.87
N LYS A 69 10.22 -3.28 -8.30
CA LYS A 69 8.81 -3.68 -8.44
C LYS A 69 8.34 -4.47 -7.23
N LEU A 70 7.02 -4.51 -6.99
CA LEU A 70 6.48 -5.31 -5.89
C LEU A 70 6.84 -6.80 -6.03
N ARG A 71 6.92 -7.33 -7.26
CA ARG A 71 7.38 -8.71 -7.52
C ARG A 71 8.75 -9.10 -6.96
N GLU A 72 9.52 -8.13 -6.50
CA GLU A 72 10.84 -8.34 -5.89
C GLU A 72 10.79 -8.35 -4.35
N LEU A 73 9.61 -8.16 -3.76
CA LEU A 73 9.36 -8.31 -2.33
C LEU A 73 9.09 -9.78 -2.00
N ARG A 74 9.44 -10.18 -0.78
CA ARG A 74 9.10 -11.51 -0.25
C ARG A 74 7.59 -11.70 -0.04
N GLU A 75 6.87 -10.59 0.17
CA GLU A 75 5.42 -10.53 0.37
C GLU A 75 4.61 -10.62 -0.94
N PHE A 76 5.28 -10.72 -2.09
CA PHE A 76 4.62 -10.80 -3.38
C PHE A 76 4.08 -12.19 -3.68
N ASP A 77 2.90 -12.24 -4.29
CA ASP A 77 2.30 -13.48 -4.78
C ASP A 77 1.82 -13.27 -6.23
N GLU A 78 2.41 -14.02 -7.17
CA GLU A 78 2.13 -13.93 -8.60
C GLU A 78 0.71 -14.41 -8.97
N GLY A 79 0.11 -15.29 -8.17
CA GLY A 79 -1.23 -15.83 -8.40
C GLY A 79 -2.34 -15.04 -7.73
N LEU A 80 -1.99 -14.06 -6.90
CA LEU A 80 -2.94 -13.39 -6.03
C LEU A 80 -3.63 -12.22 -6.73
N THR A 81 -4.96 -12.23 -6.71
CA THR A 81 -5.77 -11.09 -7.16
C THR A 81 -6.03 -10.15 -5.98
N LEU A 82 -6.31 -8.87 -6.28
CA LEU A 82 -6.68 -7.91 -5.23
C LEU A 82 -7.90 -8.38 -4.43
N ALA A 83 -8.92 -8.95 -5.08
CA ALA A 83 -10.12 -9.42 -4.38
C ALA A 83 -9.77 -10.50 -3.34
N VAL A 84 -8.97 -11.50 -3.74
CA VAL A 84 -8.53 -12.57 -2.83
C VAL A 84 -7.64 -12.02 -1.71
N ALA A 85 -6.76 -11.07 -2.02
CA ALA A 85 -5.94 -10.40 -1.02
C ALA A 85 -6.78 -9.63 0.02
N LEU A 86 -7.82 -8.91 -0.42
CA LEU A 86 -8.72 -8.19 0.48
C LEU A 86 -9.56 -9.11 1.36
N ASP A 87 -9.82 -10.34 0.91
CA ASP A 87 -10.47 -11.37 1.73
C ASP A 87 -9.51 -12.00 2.75
N SER A 88 -8.19 -11.94 2.52
CA SER A 88 -7.18 -12.56 3.40
C SER A 88 -6.65 -11.63 4.49
N VAL A 89 -6.70 -10.31 4.30
CA VAL A 89 -6.25 -9.31 5.30
C VAL A 89 -7.35 -8.33 5.69
N GLN A 90 -7.36 -7.93 6.95
CA GLN A 90 -8.33 -6.97 7.45
C GLN A 90 -8.00 -5.54 7.00
N CYS A 91 -8.61 -5.12 5.89
CA CYS A 91 -8.55 -3.74 5.41
C CYS A 91 -9.91 -3.05 5.54
N GLU A 92 -10.00 -1.98 6.32
CA GLU A 92 -11.22 -1.16 6.38
C GLU A 92 -11.29 -0.12 5.27
N ILE A 93 -10.15 0.20 4.65
CA ILE A 93 -10.04 1.22 3.62
C ILE A 93 -9.27 0.67 2.42
N LEU A 94 -9.83 0.90 1.23
CA LEU A 94 -9.12 0.77 -0.04
C LEU A 94 -8.83 2.17 -0.58
N LEU A 95 -7.56 2.48 -0.79
CA LEU A 95 -7.13 3.67 -1.51
C LEU A 95 -6.76 3.28 -2.93
N GLU A 96 -7.56 3.75 -3.89
CA GLU A 96 -7.32 3.56 -5.32
C GLU A 96 -6.58 4.79 -5.88
N ALA A 97 -5.36 4.56 -6.38
CA ALA A 97 -4.46 5.56 -6.95
C ALA A 97 -3.69 5.00 -8.16
N SER A 98 -4.25 4.03 -8.87
CA SER A 98 -3.71 3.59 -10.16
C SER A 98 -3.99 4.63 -11.25
N PRO A 99 -3.26 4.61 -12.37
CA PRO A 99 -3.57 5.46 -13.51
C PRO A 99 -5.01 5.22 -14.00
N VAL A 100 -5.73 6.30 -14.27
CA VAL A 100 -7.10 6.24 -14.82
C VAL A 100 -7.13 5.92 -16.33
N ASP A 101 -5.99 6.09 -17.02
CA ASP A 101 -5.84 5.77 -18.45
C ASP A 101 -5.17 4.39 -18.62
N LEU A 102 -6.00 3.39 -18.93
CA LEU A 102 -5.57 2.02 -19.21
C LEU A 102 -5.08 1.83 -20.67
N ASN A 103 -5.14 2.87 -21.50
CA ASN A 103 -4.62 2.90 -22.88
C ASN A 103 -3.60 4.02 -23.00
N THR A 104 -2.32 3.72 -22.77
CA THR A 104 -1.23 4.55 -23.28
C THR A 104 -0.53 3.77 -24.39
N GLU A 105 -1.22 3.64 -25.53
CA GLU A 105 -0.51 3.52 -26.80
C GLU A 105 0.19 4.87 -27.04
N ASN A 106 1.52 4.86 -26.87
CA ASN A 106 2.45 5.82 -27.46
C ASN A 106 3.62 5.03 -28.03
#